data_AF-A0AAW3YWE8-F1
#
_entry.id   AF-A0AAW3YWE8-F1
#
_cell.length_a   1.000
_cell.length_b   1.000
_cell.length_c   1.000
_cell.angle_alpha   90.00
_cell.angle_beta   90.00
_cell.angle_gamma   90.00
#
_symmetry.space_group_name_H-M   'P 1'
#
loop_
_entity.id
_entity.type
_entity.pdbx_description
1 polymer ?
#
loop_
_entity_poly.entity_id
_entity_poly.type
_entity_poly.pdbx_seq_one_letter_code
_entity_poly.pdbx_strand_id
1 'polypeptide(L)'
;MSDTNEIQATEVLTLSDDQAASSTESHVDISHSAGQADSFEIVLNDDETKKQDPATNAHYAQMRIERKRQLEQQMEAVQRGELPEDLRVNPELPVQPDINSYLSDEALAKYDYDQNKALAAFQQDNLNWQMKALDARSNAVAEQGRKTQAFTQQSAHIVEAARKHYDAAEKLNLPDYQEKEDAFRQVVPSGIDTKIMHLFPEKSAALMYYLGANPEKARHLLALDGQQALIELTRLADKLTVKPRGKQVSAAPQADTPLSGDVTAANRDAIQKQMDAAASKGDTTLYRKLKQQLKGI
;
A
#
# COMPACT_ATOMS: atom_id res chain seq x y z
N MET A 1 49.84 40.88 -17.21
CA MET A 1 48.47 40.82 -17.76
C MET A 1 47.60 40.20 -16.66
N SER A 2 47.37 40.94 -15.58
CA SER A 2 46.14 41.72 -15.31
C SER A 2 45.02 40.79 -14.81
N ASP A 3 44.90 40.51 -13.51
CA ASP A 3 44.29 41.31 -12.41
C ASP A 3 42.86 41.78 -12.66
N THR A 4 41.93 41.35 -11.79
CA THR A 4 40.78 42.04 -11.13
C THR A 4 40.00 40.93 -10.40
N ASN A 5 40.11 40.62 -9.09
CA ASN A 5 39.97 41.33 -7.81
C ASN A 5 38.56 41.81 -7.41
N GLU A 6 38.27 41.59 -6.11
CA GLU A 6 37.19 42.07 -5.24
C GLU A 6 35.99 41.13 -4.97
N ILE A 7 35.83 40.46 -3.81
CA ILE A 7 35.89 40.79 -2.36
C ILE A 7 34.48 40.96 -1.75
N GLN A 8 34.17 40.01 -0.84
CA GLN A 8 33.47 40.10 0.46
C GLN A 8 32.17 40.92 0.61
N ALA A 9 31.14 40.32 1.24
CA ALA A 9 30.90 40.47 2.69
C ALA A 9 29.49 39.99 3.10
N THR A 10 29.49 39.27 4.22
CA THR A 10 28.39 38.96 5.14
C THR A 10 27.56 40.18 5.56
N GLU A 11 26.24 40.02 5.64
CA GLU A 11 25.42 40.71 6.65
C GLU A 11 24.64 39.68 7.49
N VAL A 12 24.89 39.75 8.79
CA VAL A 12 24.12 39.18 9.89
C VAL A 12 23.41 40.36 10.53
N LEU A 13 22.08 40.32 10.69
CA LEU A 13 21.30 41.14 11.63
C LEU A 13 19.83 40.71 11.50
N THR A 14 19.00 40.44 12.50
CA THR A 14 19.06 40.32 13.96
C THR A 14 17.71 39.73 14.37
N LEU A 15 17.70 38.81 15.34
CA LEU A 15 16.50 38.49 16.12
C LEU A 15 16.11 39.71 16.98
N SER A 16 14.80 39.94 17.12
CA SER A 16 14.24 40.69 18.26
C SER A 16 13.05 39.90 18.80
N ASP A 17 13.28 39.28 19.95
CA ASP A 17 12.27 38.99 20.96
C ASP A 17 11.75 40.33 21.54
N ASP A 18 10.43 40.52 21.63
CA ASP A 18 9.77 40.72 22.93
C ASP A 18 8.23 40.89 22.83
N GLN A 19 7.56 40.06 23.63
CA GLN A 19 6.33 40.23 24.44
C GLN A 19 5.08 40.97 23.89
N ALA A 20 3.94 40.28 23.90
CA ALA A 20 2.94 40.38 24.99
C ALA A 20 1.58 39.76 24.58
N ALA A 21 0.97 39.06 25.52
CA ALA A 21 -0.35 38.45 25.42
C ALA A 21 -1.48 39.48 25.22
N SER A 22 -2.50 39.12 24.44
CA SER A 22 -3.86 39.59 24.67
C SER A 22 -4.89 38.61 24.10
N SER A 23 -5.60 37.96 25.00
CA SER A 23 -6.84 37.27 24.75
C SER A 23 -7.88 38.24 24.18
N THR A 24 -8.56 37.87 23.10
CA THR A 24 -9.94 38.34 22.92
C THR A 24 -10.77 37.25 22.29
N GLU A 25 -11.66 36.75 23.12
CA GLU A 25 -12.79 35.90 22.81
C GLU A 25 -13.60 36.50 21.66
N SER A 26 -13.87 35.71 20.63
CA SER A 26 -15.08 35.87 19.84
C SER A 26 -15.92 34.62 20.04
N HIS A 27 -16.73 34.70 21.09
CA HIS A 27 -17.91 33.90 21.31
C HIS A 27 -18.80 33.96 20.06
N VAL A 28 -18.99 32.81 19.42
CA VAL A 28 -20.14 32.56 18.55
C VAL A 28 -20.85 31.35 19.12
N ASP A 29 -21.85 31.63 19.95
CA ASP A 29 -22.89 30.66 20.31
C ASP A 29 -23.84 30.52 19.12
N ILE A 30 -23.77 29.39 18.42
CA ILE A 30 -24.86 28.90 17.58
C ILE A 30 -25.04 27.41 17.88
N SER A 31 -25.93 27.19 18.85
CA SER A 31 -26.94 26.13 18.94
C SER A 31 -26.62 24.74 18.38
N HIS A 32 -26.76 23.75 19.27
CA HIS A 32 -26.89 22.33 18.99
C HIS A 32 -27.63 22.01 17.68
N SER A 33 -26.91 21.43 16.73
CA SER A 33 -27.46 20.52 15.73
C SER A 33 -26.69 19.21 15.82
N ALA A 34 -27.38 18.18 16.28
CA ALA A 34 -26.95 16.79 16.20
C ALA A 34 -26.47 16.47 14.78
N GLY A 35 -25.25 15.97 14.65
CA GLY A 35 -24.60 15.72 13.36
C GLY A 35 -23.19 15.19 13.56
N GLN A 36 -23.12 14.01 14.19
CA GLN A 36 -21.98 13.12 14.33
C GLN A 36 -20.92 13.30 13.22
N ALA A 37 -19.82 13.99 13.55
CA ALA A 37 -18.63 13.99 12.72
C ALA A 37 -17.90 12.66 12.94
N ASP A 38 -18.22 11.66 12.13
CA ASP A 38 -17.56 10.35 12.08
C ASP A 38 -16.08 10.50 11.68
N SER A 39 -15.24 10.83 12.66
CA SER A 39 -13.83 10.45 12.67
C SER A 39 -13.75 8.97 13.03
N PHE A 40 -13.56 8.10 12.04
CA PHE A 40 -13.44 6.66 12.28
C PHE A 40 -12.03 6.37 12.82
N GLU A 41 -11.96 6.07 14.11
CA GLU A 41 -10.80 5.46 14.73
C GLU A 41 -10.72 4.01 14.24
N ILE A 42 -9.55 3.54 13.81
CA ILE A 42 -9.28 2.09 13.81
C ILE A 42 -9.15 1.73 15.29
N VAL A 43 -10.27 1.71 16.01
CA VAL A 43 -10.27 1.14 17.33
C VAL A 43 -10.07 -0.34 17.10
N LEU A 44 -9.00 -0.89 17.67
CA LEU A 44 -9.00 -2.29 18.06
C LEU A 44 -10.09 -2.43 19.15
N ASN A 45 -11.36 -2.33 18.75
CA ASN A 45 -12.49 -2.54 19.64
C ASN A 45 -12.57 -4.04 19.91
N ASP A 46 -12.78 -4.39 21.17
CA ASP A 46 -12.85 -5.75 21.75
C ASP A 46 -13.94 -6.67 21.17
N ASP A 47 -14.55 -6.34 20.03
CA ASP A 47 -15.63 -7.11 19.41
C ASP A 47 -15.19 -8.00 18.24
N GLU A 48 -13.90 -8.05 17.93
CA GLU A 48 -13.35 -9.09 17.05
C GLU A 48 -13.06 -10.36 17.87
N THR A 49 -13.86 -11.40 17.57
CA THR A 49 -13.75 -12.81 17.95
C THR A 49 -12.44 -13.27 18.59
N LYS A 50 -12.56 -13.98 19.73
CA LYS A 50 -11.57 -14.84 20.44
C LYS A 50 -10.14 -14.72 19.92
N LYS A 51 -9.21 -14.23 20.76
CA LYS A 51 -7.73 -14.34 20.59
C LYS A 51 -7.38 -15.55 19.73
N GLN A 52 -7.01 -15.32 18.47
CA GLN A 52 -6.56 -16.39 17.57
C GLN A 52 -5.38 -17.11 18.22
N ASP A 53 -5.35 -18.43 18.07
CA ASP A 53 -4.26 -19.25 18.61
C ASP A 53 -2.91 -18.78 18.04
N PRO A 54 -1.83 -18.70 18.85
CA PRO A 54 -0.51 -18.27 18.41
C PRO A 54 0.01 -19.03 17.18
N ALA A 55 -0.38 -20.30 17.02
CA ALA A 55 -0.04 -21.13 15.88
C ALA A 55 -0.66 -20.63 14.56
N THR A 56 -1.89 -20.11 14.61
CA THR A 56 -2.59 -19.57 13.43
C THR A 56 -1.95 -18.26 12.97
N ASN A 57 -1.58 -17.39 13.91
CA ASN A 57 -0.86 -16.15 13.59
C ASN A 57 0.55 -16.44 13.03
N ALA A 58 1.24 -17.45 13.57
CA ALA A 58 2.53 -17.91 13.03
C ALA A 58 2.40 -18.43 11.58
N HIS A 59 1.34 -19.18 11.28
CA HIS A 59 1.04 -19.64 9.92
C HIS A 59 0.75 -18.47 8.97
N TYR A 60 -0.04 -17.47 9.40
CA TYR A 60 -0.28 -16.27 8.60
C TYR A 60 0.97 -15.39 8.43
N ALA A 61 1.85 -15.33 9.42
CA ALA A 61 3.14 -14.68 9.30
C ALA A 61 4.04 -15.41 8.29
N GLN A 62 4.05 -16.75 8.30
CA GLN A 62 4.76 -17.56 7.29
C GLN A 62 4.21 -17.34 5.89
N MET A 63 2.89 -17.35 5.71
CA MET A 63 2.25 -17.05 4.41
C MET A 63 2.61 -15.65 3.88
N ARG A 64 2.70 -14.65 4.76
CA ARG A 64 3.17 -13.29 4.39
C ARG A 64 4.62 -13.29 3.91
N ILE A 65 5.49 -13.99 4.63
CA ILE A 65 6.91 -14.13 4.27
C ILE A 65 7.04 -14.91 2.96
N GLU A 66 6.26 -15.97 2.74
CA GLU A 66 6.26 -16.75 1.51
C GLU A 66 5.74 -15.93 0.33
N ARG A 67 4.66 -15.18 0.51
CA ARG A 67 4.13 -14.27 -0.52
C ARG A 67 5.14 -13.16 -0.87
N LYS A 68 5.82 -12.59 0.14
CA LYS A 68 6.93 -11.64 -0.05
C LYS A 68 8.10 -12.30 -0.81
N ARG A 69 8.48 -13.52 -0.44
CA ARG A 69 9.54 -14.29 -1.11
C ARG A 69 9.17 -14.65 -2.56
N GLN A 70 7.92 -15.00 -2.84
CA GLN A 70 7.46 -15.25 -4.21
C GLN A 70 7.56 -13.99 -5.07
N LEU A 71 7.19 -12.84 -4.52
CA LEU A 71 7.34 -11.55 -5.22
C LEU A 71 8.81 -11.18 -5.44
N GLU A 72 9.68 -11.45 -4.48
CA GLU A 72 11.14 -11.28 -4.63
C GLU A 72 11.72 -12.25 -5.67
N GLN A 73 11.26 -13.50 -5.73
CA GLN A 73 11.66 -14.45 -6.78
C GLN A 73 11.20 -14.00 -8.16
N GLN A 74 9.98 -13.44 -8.27
CA GLN A 74 9.51 -12.84 -9.52
C GLN A 74 10.38 -11.64 -9.91
N MET A 75 10.80 -10.81 -8.95
CA MET A 75 11.76 -9.73 -9.21
C MET A 75 13.09 -10.28 -9.72
N GLU A 76 13.61 -11.33 -9.11
CA GLU A 76 14.88 -11.92 -9.51
C GLU A 76 14.79 -12.54 -10.90
N ALA A 77 13.66 -13.18 -11.26
CA ALA A 77 13.40 -13.67 -12.61
C ALA A 77 13.36 -12.52 -13.63
N VAL A 78 12.65 -11.43 -13.32
CA VAL A 78 12.60 -10.22 -14.16
C VAL A 78 13.98 -9.57 -14.27
N GLN A 79 14.76 -9.54 -13.19
CA GLN A 79 16.11 -8.96 -13.15
C GLN A 79 17.14 -9.83 -13.88
N ARG A 80 16.96 -11.16 -13.86
CA ARG A 80 17.74 -12.12 -14.66
C ARG A 80 17.37 -12.09 -16.15
N GLY A 81 16.32 -11.36 -16.54
CA GLY A 81 15.89 -11.22 -17.93
C GLY A 81 15.00 -12.37 -18.42
N GLU A 82 14.36 -13.10 -17.51
CA GLU A 82 13.30 -14.04 -17.87
C GLU A 82 12.04 -13.23 -18.19
N LEU A 83 11.83 -12.95 -19.48
CA LEU A 83 10.63 -12.26 -19.94
C LEU A 83 9.50 -13.26 -20.21
N PRO A 84 8.25 -12.93 -19.81
CA PRO A 84 7.08 -13.66 -20.27
C PRO A 84 7.08 -13.84 -21.79
N GLU A 85 6.70 -15.02 -22.26
CA GLU A 85 6.68 -15.37 -23.69
C GLU A 85 5.79 -14.41 -24.50
N ASP A 86 4.75 -13.86 -23.89
CA ASP A 86 3.82 -12.88 -24.50
C ASP A 86 4.49 -11.55 -24.89
N LEU A 87 5.68 -11.25 -24.36
CA LEU A 87 6.45 -10.04 -24.69
C LEU A 87 7.37 -10.22 -25.90
N ARG A 88 7.48 -11.43 -26.46
CA ARG A 88 8.33 -11.69 -27.63
C ARG A 88 7.74 -11.06 -28.87
N VAL A 89 8.48 -10.12 -29.47
CA VAL A 89 8.10 -9.50 -30.75
C VAL A 89 8.66 -10.35 -31.88
N ASN A 90 7.78 -10.97 -32.64
CA ASN A 90 8.15 -11.67 -33.86
C ASN A 90 8.20 -10.65 -35.02
N PRO A 91 9.28 -10.61 -35.82
CA PRO A 91 9.36 -9.71 -36.95
C PRO A 91 8.34 -10.08 -38.03
N GLU A 92 7.52 -9.11 -38.45
CA GLU A 92 6.65 -9.26 -39.60
C GLU A 92 7.46 -9.06 -40.87
N LEU A 93 7.89 -10.17 -41.48
CA LEU A 93 8.73 -10.13 -42.68
C LEU A 93 7.87 -9.94 -43.93
N PRO A 94 8.29 -9.08 -44.88
CA PRO A 94 7.64 -8.99 -46.18
C PRO A 94 7.79 -10.32 -46.95
N VAL A 95 6.83 -10.61 -47.83
CA VAL A 95 6.86 -11.80 -48.70
C VAL A 95 8.08 -11.73 -49.61
N GLN A 96 8.85 -12.82 -49.66
CA GLN A 96 10.02 -12.92 -50.52
C GLN A 96 9.59 -12.94 -52.00
N PRO A 97 10.25 -12.16 -52.88
CA PRO A 97 10.00 -12.23 -54.31
C PRO A 97 10.27 -13.65 -54.83
N ASP A 98 9.29 -14.25 -55.50
CA ASP A 98 9.46 -15.53 -56.17
C ASP A 98 9.95 -15.33 -57.60
N ILE A 99 11.02 -16.02 -57.98
CA ILE A 99 11.58 -15.95 -59.33
C ILE A 99 10.57 -16.37 -60.42
N ASN A 100 9.64 -17.29 -60.10
CA ASN A 100 8.61 -17.73 -61.05
C ASN A 100 7.61 -16.60 -61.39
N SER A 101 7.46 -15.62 -60.49
CA SER A 101 6.63 -14.44 -60.76
C SER A 101 7.25 -13.45 -61.76
N TYR A 102 8.51 -13.68 -62.16
CA TYR A 102 9.24 -12.89 -63.17
C TYR A 102 9.61 -13.72 -64.41
N LEU A 103 9.85 -15.02 -64.25
CA LEU A 103 10.33 -15.91 -65.31
C LEU A 103 9.28 -16.86 -65.92
N SER A 104 8.02 -16.78 -65.48
CA SER A 104 6.92 -17.52 -66.13
C SER A 104 6.51 -16.88 -67.47
N ASP A 105 5.95 -17.67 -68.39
CA ASP A 105 5.52 -17.20 -69.72
C ASP A 105 4.56 -16.00 -69.66
N GLU A 106 3.68 -15.97 -68.64
CA GLU A 106 2.76 -14.86 -68.38
C GLU A 106 3.47 -13.62 -67.81
N ALA A 107 4.50 -13.81 -66.99
CA ALA A 107 5.28 -12.72 -66.41
C ALA A 107 6.26 -12.09 -67.41
N LEU A 108 6.88 -12.91 -68.27
CA LEU A 108 7.78 -12.42 -69.34
C LEU A 108 7.06 -11.47 -70.31
N ALA A 109 5.76 -11.65 -70.52
CA ALA A 109 4.96 -10.75 -71.33
C ALA A 109 5.01 -9.29 -70.81
N LYS A 110 5.20 -9.07 -69.51
CA LYS A 110 5.36 -7.73 -68.89
C LYS A 110 6.72 -7.09 -69.19
N TYR A 111 7.70 -7.89 -69.60
CA TYR A 111 9.07 -7.49 -69.87
C TYR A 111 9.45 -7.68 -71.34
N ASP A 112 8.46 -7.68 -72.24
CA ASP A 112 8.68 -7.84 -73.70
C ASP A 112 9.37 -9.16 -74.07
N TYR A 113 9.20 -10.21 -73.26
CA TYR A 113 9.92 -11.49 -73.34
C TYR A 113 11.45 -11.37 -73.22
N ASP A 114 11.96 -10.23 -72.73
CA ASP A 114 13.37 -10.03 -72.43
C ASP A 114 13.70 -10.60 -71.04
N GLN A 115 14.35 -11.77 -71.03
CA GLN A 115 14.80 -12.43 -69.81
C GLN A 115 15.79 -11.59 -69.00
N ASN A 116 16.64 -10.79 -69.64
CA ASN A 116 17.61 -9.96 -68.92
C ASN A 116 16.91 -8.83 -68.17
N LYS A 117 15.89 -8.23 -68.78
CA LYS A 117 15.04 -7.20 -68.17
C LYS A 117 14.22 -7.75 -67.00
N ALA A 118 13.65 -8.95 -67.16
CA ALA A 118 12.92 -9.64 -66.09
C ALA A 118 13.84 -10.03 -64.92
N LEU A 119 15.05 -10.54 -65.20
CA LEU A 119 16.06 -10.85 -64.19
C LEU A 119 16.56 -9.61 -63.44
N ALA A 120 16.74 -8.49 -64.15
CA ALA A 120 17.12 -7.22 -63.52
C ALA A 120 16.03 -6.71 -62.56
N ALA A 121 14.75 -6.80 -62.95
CA ALA A 121 13.62 -6.46 -62.09
C ALA A 121 13.55 -7.36 -60.85
N PHE A 122 13.71 -8.68 -61.02
CA PHE A 122 13.78 -9.63 -59.91
C PHE A 122 14.95 -9.31 -58.95
N GLN A 123 16.14 -9.00 -59.48
CA GLN A 123 17.28 -8.63 -58.66
C GLN A 123 17.02 -7.35 -57.85
N GLN A 124 16.40 -6.34 -58.47
CA GLN A 124 16.02 -5.10 -57.79
C GLN A 124 15.00 -5.36 -56.67
N ASP A 125 13.96 -6.16 -56.94
CA ASP A 125 12.94 -6.47 -55.95
C ASP A 125 13.46 -7.38 -54.83
N ASN A 126 14.38 -8.28 -55.15
CA ASN A 126 15.09 -9.09 -54.15
C ASN A 126 15.97 -8.22 -53.24
N LEU A 127 16.68 -7.22 -53.78
CA LEU A 127 17.45 -6.26 -52.98
C LEU A 127 16.53 -5.39 -52.11
N ASN A 128 15.41 -4.91 -52.66
CA ASN A 128 14.41 -4.16 -51.90
C ASN A 128 13.81 -5.00 -50.77
N TRP A 129 13.52 -6.27 -51.02
CA TRP A 129 13.05 -7.20 -50.01
C TRP A 129 14.09 -7.43 -48.92
N GLN A 130 15.38 -7.61 -49.26
CA GLN A 130 16.45 -7.77 -48.28
C GLN A 130 16.56 -6.55 -47.35
N MET A 131 16.48 -5.33 -47.91
CA MET A 131 16.49 -4.10 -47.12
C MET A 131 15.27 -4.03 -46.18
N LYS A 132 14.06 -4.26 -46.71
CA LYS A 132 12.83 -4.24 -45.90
C LYS A 132 12.80 -5.33 -44.83
N ALA A 133 13.32 -6.52 -45.12
CA ALA A 133 13.44 -7.62 -44.17
C ALA A 133 14.44 -7.29 -43.06
N LEU A 134 15.55 -6.62 -43.39
CA LEU A 134 16.51 -6.12 -42.42
C LEU A 134 15.90 -5.05 -41.51
N ASP A 135 15.16 -4.10 -42.08
CA ASP A 135 14.43 -3.07 -41.32
C ASP A 135 13.36 -3.68 -40.41
N ALA A 136 12.58 -4.65 -40.90
CA ALA A 136 11.56 -5.34 -40.11
C ALA A 136 12.17 -6.09 -38.91
N ARG A 137 13.32 -6.78 -39.12
CA ARG A 137 14.07 -7.43 -38.04
C ARG A 137 14.63 -6.39 -37.04
N SER A 138 15.18 -5.30 -37.55
CA SER A 138 15.71 -4.21 -36.71
C SER A 138 14.62 -3.58 -35.84
N ASN A 139 13.46 -3.29 -36.43
CA ASN A 139 12.31 -2.76 -35.72
C ASN A 139 11.77 -3.73 -34.67
N ALA A 140 11.68 -5.02 -34.97
CA ALA A 140 11.26 -6.03 -34.00
C ALA A 140 12.21 -6.11 -32.80
N VAL A 141 13.53 -6.05 -33.02
CA VAL A 141 14.52 -6.01 -31.94
C VAL A 141 14.41 -4.72 -31.12
N ALA A 142 14.21 -3.57 -31.78
CA ALA A 142 14.03 -2.29 -31.10
C ALA A 142 12.73 -2.27 -30.26
N GLU A 143 11.64 -2.80 -30.79
CA GLU A 143 10.37 -2.92 -30.08
C GLU A 143 10.46 -3.91 -28.93
N GLN A 144 11.14 -5.05 -29.13
CA GLN A 144 11.45 -6.00 -28.07
C GLN A 144 12.23 -5.32 -26.96
N GLY A 145 13.29 -4.56 -27.28
CA GLY A 145 14.05 -3.79 -26.29
C GLY A 145 13.20 -2.81 -25.50
N ARG A 146 12.29 -2.07 -26.18
CA ARG A 146 11.35 -1.14 -25.52
C ARG A 146 10.37 -1.87 -24.60
N LYS A 147 9.75 -2.96 -25.07
CA LYS A 147 8.81 -3.77 -24.30
C LYS A 147 9.49 -4.36 -23.07
N THR A 148 10.71 -4.89 -23.24
CA THR A 148 11.52 -5.38 -22.13
C THR A 148 11.79 -4.30 -21.10
N GLN A 149 12.30 -3.14 -21.53
CA GLN A 149 12.61 -2.06 -20.62
C GLN A 149 11.37 -1.55 -19.88
N ALA A 150 10.25 -1.37 -20.58
CA ALA A 150 8.98 -0.95 -19.99
C ALA A 150 8.48 -1.97 -18.96
N PHE A 151 8.54 -3.27 -19.28
CA PHE A 151 8.14 -4.34 -18.38
C PHE A 151 9.03 -4.40 -17.13
N THR A 152 10.35 -4.29 -17.28
CA THR A 152 11.28 -4.25 -16.15
C THR A 152 11.00 -3.05 -15.23
N GLN A 153 10.78 -1.86 -15.80
CA GLN A 153 10.44 -0.66 -15.02
C GLN A 153 9.11 -0.82 -14.27
N GLN A 154 8.06 -1.26 -14.97
CA GLN A 154 6.74 -1.48 -14.37
C GLN A 154 6.81 -2.52 -13.24
N SER A 155 7.50 -3.63 -13.49
CA SER A 155 7.66 -4.71 -12.51
C SER A 155 8.41 -4.21 -11.26
N ALA A 156 9.49 -3.44 -11.44
CA ALA A 156 10.22 -2.85 -10.32
C ALA A 156 9.32 -1.95 -9.45
N HIS A 157 8.50 -1.11 -10.07
CA HIS A 157 7.57 -0.24 -9.34
C HIS A 157 6.47 -1.01 -8.59
N ILE A 158 5.91 -2.06 -9.19
CA ILE A 158 4.89 -2.90 -8.55
C ILE A 158 5.48 -3.62 -7.34
N VAL A 159 6.69 -4.17 -7.48
CA VAL A 159 7.35 -4.91 -6.40
C VAL A 159 7.77 -3.98 -5.26
N GLU A 160 8.29 -2.79 -5.56
CA GLU A 160 8.62 -1.80 -4.53
C GLU A 160 7.37 -1.39 -3.73
N ALA A 161 6.25 -1.15 -4.42
CA ALA A 161 4.97 -0.86 -3.79
C ALA A 161 4.48 -2.03 -2.91
N ALA A 162 4.60 -3.27 -3.40
CA ALA A 162 4.25 -4.47 -2.63
C ALA A 162 5.15 -4.63 -1.39
N ARG A 163 6.46 -4.38 -1.51
CA ARG A 163 7.39 -4.42 -0.38
C ARG A 163 6.99 -3.41 0.70
N LYS A 164 6.76 -2.15 0.31
CA LYS A 164 6.29 -1.10 1.24
C LYS A 164 4.97 -1.47 1.91
N HIS A 165 4.03 -2.04 1.16
CA HIS A 165 2.76 -2.53 1.68
C HIS A 165 2.96 -3.60 2.78
N TYR A 166 3.76 -4.64 2.53
CA TYR A 166 3.97 -5.69 3.55
C TYR A 166 4.80 -5.19 4.73
N ASP A 167 5.77 -4.30 4.52
CA ASP A 167 6.53 -3.68 5.60
C ASP A 167 5.59 -2.82 6.50
N ALA A 168 4.63 -2.10 5.90
CA ALA A 168 3.59 -1.38 6.63
C ALA A 168 2.61 -2.32 7.37
N ALA A 169 2.23 -3.44 6.75
CA ALA A 169 1.39 -4.46 7.38
C ALA A 169 2.08 -5.12 8.59
N GLU A 170 3.40 -5.37 8.50
CA GLU A 170 4.20 -5.86 9.61
C GLU A 170 4.26 -4.83 10.75
N LYS A 171 4.44 -3.55 10.42
CA LYS A 171 4.42 -2.46 11.41
C LYS A 171 3.07 -2.32 12.13
N LEU A 172 1.96 -2.57 11.43
CA LEU A 172 0.62 -2.61 12.03
C LEU A 172 0.44 -3.79 13.00
N ASN A 173 1.14 -4.90 12.75
CA ASN A 173 1.14 -6.10 13.58
C ASN A 173 -0.27 -6.59 13.97
N LEU A 174 -1.19 -6.56 13.00
CA LEU A 174 -2.56 -7.05 13.16
C LEU A 174 -2.59 -8.57 12.95
N PRO A 175 -3.17 -9.34 13.89
CA PRO A 175 -3.16 -10.81 13.84
C PRO A 175 -4.05 -11.39 12.74
N ASP A 176 -5.14 -10.73 12.41
CA ASP A 176 -6.17 -11.08 11.42
C ASP A 176 -5.93 -10.44 10.04
N TYR A 177 -4.79 -9.76 9.85
CA TYR A 177 -4.49 -9.00 8.65
C TYR A 177 -4.64 -9.81 7.36
N GLN A 178 -4.08 -11.03 7.34
CA GLN A 178 -4.09 -11.88 6.15
C GLN A 178 -5.50 -12.28 5.75
N GLU A 179 -6.36 -12.55 6.73
CA GLU A 179 -7.75 -12.92 6.50
C GLU A 179 -8.53 -11.74 5.90
N LYS A 180 -8.34 -10.53 6.42
CA LYS A 180 -8.97 -9.33 5.86
C LYS A 180 -8.41 -8.97 4.48
N GLU A 181 -7.11 -9.14 4.25
CA GLU A 181 -6.50 -8.94 2.93
C GLU A 181 -7.08 -9.91 1.90
N ASP A 182 -7.20 -11.19 2.25
CA ASP A 182 -7.75 -12.20 1.35
C ASP A 182 -9.26 -11.96 1.11
N ALA A 183 -10.02 -11.54 2.14
CA ALA A 183 -11.41 -11.12 1.99
C ALA A 183 -11.55 -9.91 1.05
N PHE A 184 -10.65 -8.93 1.15
CA PHE A 184 -10.59 -7.79 0.23
C PHE A 184 -10.35 -8.25 -1.22
N ARG A 185 -9.34 -9.11 -1.43
CA ARG A 185 -8.98 -9.63 -2.77
C ARG A 185 -10.08 -10.50 -3.39
N GLN A 186 -10.95 -11.12 -2.60
CA GLN A 186 -12.10 -11.87 -3.11
C GLN A 186 -13.21 -10.96 -3.67
N VAL A 187 -13.37 -9.77 -3.10
CA VAL A 187 -14.43 -8.82 -3.50
C VAL A 187 -14.00 -7.97 -4.69
N VAL A 188 -12.71 -7.68 -4.79
CA VAL A 188 -12.18 -6.68 -5.71
C VAL A 188 -11.59 -7.33 -6.97
N PRO A 189 -11.81 -6.77 -8.18
CA PRO A 189 -11.15 -7.22 -9.40
C PRO A 189 -9.62 -7.27 -9.30
N SER A 190 -9.01 -8.18 -10.05
CA SER A 190 -7.55 -8.33 -10.09
C SER A 190 -6.85 -7.03 -10.50
N GLY A 191 -5.78 -6.69 -9.78
CA GLY A 191 -4.96 -5.50 -10.06
C GLY A 191 -5.42 -4.21 -9.41
N ILE A 192 -6.55 -4.17 -8.70
CA ILE A 192 -6.89 -3.01 -7.85
C ILE A 192 -6.06 -3.04 -6.56
N ASP A 193 -5.75 -4.23 -6.04
CA ASP A 193 -4.82 -4.41 -4.92
C ASP A 193 -3.46 -3.77 -5.24
N THR A 194 -2.88 -4.08 -6.39
CA THR A 194 -1.60 -3.49 -6.82
C THR A 194 -1.70 -1.98 -7.06
N LYS A 195 -2.83 -1.49 -7.59
CA LYS A 195 -3.08 -0.04 -7.73
C LYS A 195 -3.16 0.67 -6.38
N ILE A 196 -3.81 0.09 -5.38
CA ILE A 196 -3.88 0.67 -4.03
C ILE A 196 -2.49 0.69 -3.39
N MET A 197 -1.71 -0.38 -3.53
CA MET A 197 -0.31 -0.42 -3.05
C MET A 197 0.52 0.70 -3.70
N HIS A 198 0.31 0.95 -4.98
CA HIS A 198 1.03 1.98 -5.73
C HIS A 198 0.59 3.42 -5.36
N LEU A 199 -0.72 3.66 -5.28
CA LEU A 199 -1.28 4.99 -5.02
C LEU A 199 -1.11 5.43 -3.55
N PHE A 200 -1.13 4.47 -2.62
CA PHE A 200 -1.08 4.74 -1.18
C PHE A 200 0.01 3.90 -0.49
N PRO A 201 1.31 4.07 -0.80
CA PRO A 201 2.37 3.18 -0.32
C PRO A 201 2.40 3.05 1.21
N GLU A 202 2.21 4.14 1.95
CA GLU A 202 2.27 4.17 3.42
C GLU A 202 0.99 3.66 4.10
N LYS A 203 -0.18 3.80 3.45
CA LYS A 203 -1.50 3.52 4.04
C LYS A 203 -2.21 2.32 3.39
N SER A 204 -1.61 1.72 2.37
CA SER A 204 -2.16 0.61 1.61
C SER A 204 -2.58 -0.55 2.50
N ALA A 205 -1.77 -0.90 3.49
CA ALA A 205 -2.08 -1.97 4.43
C ALA A 205 -3.33 -1.67 5.29
N ALA A 206 -3.41 -0.46 5.84
CA ALA A 206 -4.57 -0.04 6.63
C ALA A 206 -5.85 0.04 5.77
N LEU A 207 -5.73 0.51 4.53
CA LEU A 207 -6.82 0.56 3.56
C LEU A 207 -7.34 -0.83 3.23
N MET A 208 -6.46 -1.77 2.87
CA MET A 208 -6.86 -3.14 2.53
C MET A 208 -7.49 -3.85 3.72
N TYR A 209 -6.93 -3.68 4.91
CA TYR A 209 -7.51 -4.22 6.14
C TYR A 209 -8.94 -3.69 6.35
N TYR A 210 -9.14 -2.37 6.26
CA TYR A 210 -10.45 -1.75 6.46
C TYR A 210 -11.49 -2.19 5.43
N LEU A 211 -11.09 -2.25 4.17
CA LEU A 211 -11.97 -2.64 3.06
C LEU A 211 -12.27 -4.15 3.11
N GLY A 212 -11.34 -4.96 3.61
CA GLY A 212 -11.55 -6.38 3.89
C GLY A 212 -12.49 -6.62 5.05
N ALA A 213 -12.39 -5.83 6.12
CA ALA A 213 -13.33 -5.86 7.24
C ALA A 213 -14.74 -5.36 6.86
N ASN A 214 -14.84 -4.52 5.82
CA ASN A 214 -16.10 -3.93 5.35
C ASN A 214 -16.33 -4.20 3.84
N PRO A 215 -16.71 -5.43 3.46
CA PRO A 215 -16.88 -5.80 2.05
C PRO A 215 -17.95 -4.98 1.34
N GLU A 216 -18.99 -4.51 2.04
CA GLU A 216 -20.02 -3.63 1.45
C GLU A 216 -19.45 -2.26 1.03
N LYS A 217 -18.49 -1.72 1.78
CA LYS A 217 -17.80 -0.47 1.41
C LYS A 217 -16.88 -0.68 0.21
N ALA A 218 -16.20 -1.83 0.14
CA ALA A 218 -15.43 -2.19 -1.04
C ALA A 218 -16.33 -2.29 -2.29
N ARG A 219 -17.49 -2.95 -2.19
CA ARG A 219 -18.47 -3.02 -3.28
C ARG A 219 -19.02 -1.65 -3.68
N HIS A 220 -19.33 -0.79 -2.70
CA HIS A 220 -19.78 0.57 -2.98
C HIS A 220 -18.71 1.36 -3.75
N LEU A 221 -17.44 1.30 -3.34
CA LEU A 221 -16.35 1.95 -4.06
C LEU A 221 -16.18 1.43 -5.49
N LEU A 222 -16.44 0.14 -5.72
CA LEU A 222 -16.43 -0.44 -7.06
C LEU A 222 -17.62 -0.03 -7.93
N ALA A 223 -18.74 0.34 -7.31
CA ALA A 223 -19.93 0.82 -8.01
C ALA A 223 -19.84 2.30 -8.41
N LEU A 224 -18.91 3.06 -7.80
CA LEU A 224 -18.65 4.45 -8.14
C LEU A 224 -17.82 4.57 -9.42
N ASP A 225 -17.90 5.74 -10.06
CA ASP A 225 -16.99 6.08 -11.16
C ASP A 225 -15.53 6.12 -10.67
N GLY A 226 -14.59 5.76 -11.53
CA GLY A 226 -13.18 5.56 -11.14
C GLY A 226 -12.54 6.79 -10.48
N GLN A 227 -12.91 8.01 -10.90
CA GLN A 227 -12.43 9.25 -10.28
C GLN A 227 -13.05 9.47 -8.90
N GLN A 228 -14.34 9.19 -8.75
CA GLN A 228 -15.06 9.33 -7.48
C GLN A 228 -14.60 8.28 -6.46
N ALA A 229 -14.38 7.04 -6.90
CA ALA A 229 -13.82 5.97 -6.07
C ALA A 229 -12.44 6.35 -5.54
N LEU A 230 -11.60 6.97 -6.36
CA LEU A 230 -10.27 7.45 -5.94
C LEU A 230 -10.38 8.56 -4.88
N ILE A 231 -11.29 9.53 -5.06
CA ILE A 231 -11.51 10.61 -4.09
C ILE A 231 -12.03 10.08 -2.75
N GLU A 232 -12.94 9.11 -2.79
CA GLU A 232 -13.42 8.47 -1.56
C GLU A 232 -12.32 7.62 -0.91
N LEU A 233 -11.47 6.93 -1.70
CA LEU A 233 -10.30 6.21 -1.19
C LEU A 233 -9.27 7.15 -0.56
N THR A 234 -8.97 8.31 -1.16
CA THR A 234 -8.04 9.29 -0.57
C THR A 234 -8.62 9.86 0.72
N ARG A 235 -9.92 10.21 0.73
CA ARG A 235 -10.61 10.68 1.94
C ARG A 235 -10.61 9.63 3.04
N LEU A 236 -10.80 8.36 2.69
CA LEU A 236 -10.75 7.23 3.61
C LEU A 236 -9.32 7.03 4.13
N ALA A 237 -8.32 7.13 3.27
CA ALA A 237 -6.91 7.09 3.65
C ALA A 237 -6.57 8.20 4.66
N ASP A 238 -7.06 9.42 4.47
CA ASP A 238 -6.81 10.53 5.39
C ASP A 238 -7.55 10.38 6.72
N LYS A 239 -8.76 9.80 6.70
CA LYS A 239 -9.50 9.47 7.92
C LYS A 239 -8.90 8.30 8.69
N LEU A 240 -8.23 7.36 8.00
CA LEU A 240 -7.54 6.24 8.63
C LEU A 240 -6.37 6.76 9.47
N THR A 241 -6.61 6.85 10.78
CA THR A 241 -5.58 7.14 11.78
C THR A 241 -5.10 5.84 12.39
N VAL A 242 -3.83 5.51 12.15
CA VAL A 242 -3.17 4.36 12.79
C VAL A 242 -2.76 4.79 14.19
N LYS A 243 -3.59 4.55 15.21
CA LYS A 243 -3.12 4.68 16.59
C LYS A 243 -2.21 3.50 16.91
N PRO A 244 -0.95 3.71 17.34
CA PRO A 244 -0.14 2.62 17.88
C PRO A 244 -0.90 2.01 19.07
N ARG A 245 -0.74 0.69 19.28
CA ARG A 245 -1.17 0.01 20.52
C ARG A 245 -0.53 0.70 21.72
N GLY A 246 -1.14 1.77 22.20
CA GLY A 246 -0.95 2.22 23.56
C GLY A 246 -1.46 1.09 24.42
N LYS A 247 -0.60 0.53 25.28
CA LYS A 247 -1.11 -0.14 26.48
C LYS A 247 -2.20 0.79 27.02
N GLN A 248 -3.40 0.28 27.25
CA GLN A 248 -4.40 1.01 28.03
C GLN A 248 -3.76 1.36 29.37
N VAL A 249 -3.14 2.54 29.48
CA VAL A 249 -2.77 3.15 30.75
C VAL A 249 -4.03 3.84 31.28
N SER A 250 -5.15 3.13 31.24
CA SER A 250 -6.33 3.44 32.05
C SER A 250 -6.21 2.67 33.36
N ALA A 251 -5.10 2.88 34.04
CA ALA A 251 -5.08 2.86 35.48
C ALA A 251 -4.69 4.29 35.84
N ALA A 252 -5.64 5.08 36.31
CA ALA A 252 -5.31 6.27 37.08
C ALA A 252 -4.19 5.87 38.08
N PRO A 253 -3.19 6.73 38.32
CA PRO A 253 -2.19 6.46 39.36
C PRO A 253 -2.94 5.94 40.59
N GLN A 254 -2.52 4.79 41.14
CA GLN A 254 -3.15 4.28 42.36
C GLN A 254 -3.15 5.42 43.37
N ALA A 255 -4.33 5.77 43.90
CA ALA A 255 -4.45 6.84 44.87
C ALA A 255 -3.38 6.68 45.95
N ASP A 256 -2.64 7.75 46.21
CA ASP A 256 -1.54 7.78 47.15
C ASP A 256 -2.01 7.15 48.47
N THR A 257 -1.42 6.01 48.82
CA THR A 257 -1.65 5.41 50.14
C THR A 257 -1.07 6.38 51.18
N PRO A 258 -1.86 6.83 52.16
CA PRO A 258 -1.29 7.63 53.24
C PRO A 258 -0.28 6.76 53.99
N LEU A 259 0.99 7.14 53.93
CA LEU A 259 2.05 6.56 54.75
C LEU A 259 1.90 7.10 56.19
N SER A 260 0.79 6.77 56.83
CA SER A 260 0.65 6.91 58.28
C SER A 260 1.27 5.67 58.90
N GLY A 261 2.25 5.85 59.79
CA GLY A 261 2.91 4.76 60.54
C GLY A 261 1.99 4.03 61.53
N ASP A 262 0.67 4.14 61.38
CA ASP A 262 -0.35 3.49 62.18
C ASP A 262 -0.85 2.22 61.46
N VAL A 263 -0.49 1.06 61.99
CA VAL A 263 -0.83 -0.27 61.44
C VAL A 263 -2.35 -0.47 61.32
N THR A 264 -3.13 0.23 62.13
CA THR A 264 -4.59 0.22 62.11
C THR A 264 -5.18 0.95 60.90
N ALA A 265 -4.55 2.05 60.45
CA ALA A 265 -4.97 2.81 59.28
C ALA A 265 -4.71 2.02 57.99
N ALA A 266 -3.54 1.39 57.87
CA ALA A 266 -3.19 0.54 56.73
C ALA A 266 -4.15 -0.66 56.59
N ASN A 267 -4.55 -1.28 57.70
CA ASN A 267 -5.51 -2.39 57.69
C ASN A 267 -6.92 -1.94 57.29
N ARG A 268 -7.38 -0.78 57.74
CA ARG A 268 -8.67 -0.21 57.31
C ARG A 268 -8.69 0.10 55.81
N ASP A 269 -7.61 0.69 55.30
CA ASP A 269 -7.47 1.05 53.88
C ASP A 269 -7.41 -0.18 52.96
N ALA A 270 -6.73 -1.25 53.41
CA ALA A 270 -6.70 -2.53 52.70
C ALA A 270 -8.09 -3.19 52.63
N ILE A 271 -8.85 -3.16 53.74
CA ILE A 271 -10.22 -3.70 53.78
C ILE A 271 -11.15 -2.86 52.88
N GLN A 272 -10.98 -1.54 52.85
CA GLN A 272 -11.75 -0.64 51.98
C GLN A 272 -11.49 -0.94 50.49
N LYS A 273 -10.22 -1.11 50.08
CA LYS A 273 -9.87 -1.50 48.69
C LYS A 273 -10.43 -2.86 48.30
N GLN A 274 -10.42 -3.83 49.22
CA GLN A 274 -11.02 -5.15 48.97
C GLN A 274 -12.55 -5.07 48.84
N MET A 275 -13.18 -4.19 49.60
CA MET A 275 -14.62 -3.95 49.53
C MET A 275 -15.02 -3.32 48.19
N ASP A 276 -14.26 -2.35 47.69
CA ASP A 276 -14.52 -1.72 46.39
C ASP A 276 -14.25 -2.69 45.22
N ALA A 277 -13.23 -3.56 45.35
CA ALA A 277 -12.97 -4.65 44.42
C ALA A 277 -14.10 -5.71 44.43
N ALA A 278 -14.69 -5.99 45.59
CA ALA A 278 -15.84 -6.89 45.71
C ALA A 278 -17.11 -6.29 45.10
N ALA A 279 -17.33 -4.99 45.30
CA ALA A 279 -18.46 -4.24 44.75
C ALA A 279 -18.42 -4.18 43.22
N SER A 280 -17.26 -3.87 42.65
CA SER A 280 -17.03 -3.85 41.19
C SER A 280 -17.15 -5.23 40.54
N LYS A 281 -16.88 -6.32 41.28
CA LYS A 281 -17.07 -7.71 40.82
C LYS A 281 -18.50 -8.24 41.05
N GLY A 282 -19.39 -7.48 41.69
CA GLY A 282 -20.76 -7.90 41.98
C GLY A 282 -20.89 -8.94 43.11
N ASP A 283 -19.82 -9.22 43.87
CA ASP A 283 -19.85 -10.19 44.96
C ASP A 283 -20.36 -9.56 46.26
N THR A 284 -21.69 -9.53 46.37
CA THR A 284 -22.40 -8.90 47.50
C THR A 284 -22.18 -9.61 48.84
N THR A 285 -21.78 -10.89 48.83
CA THR A 285 -21.54 -11.68 50.05
C THR A 285 -20.21 -11.29 50.69
N LEU A 286 -19.17 -11.18 49.87
CA LEU A 286 -17.84 -10.74 50.27
C LEU A 286 -17.88 -9.28 50.73
N TYR A 287 -18.59 -8.42 50.00
CA TYR A 287 -18.79 -7.01 50.35
C TYR A 287 -19.39 -6.84 51.76
N ARG A 288 -20.46 -7.58 52.09
CA ARG A 288 -21.11 -7.49 53.40
C ARG A 288 -20.22 -7.98 54.54
N LYS A 289 -19.43 -9.04 54.31
CA LYS A 289 -18.48 -9.58 55.28
C LYS A 289 -17.33 -8.60 55.56
N LEU A 290 -16.75 -8.01 54.51
CA LEU A 290 -15.70 -7.00 54.62
C LEU A 290 -16.22 -5.72 55.32
N LYS A 291 -17.45 -5.30 55.04
CA LYS A 291 -18.10 -4.18 55.71
C LYS A 291 -18.33 -4.42 57.21
N GLN A 292 -18.66 -5.67 57.61
CA GLN A 292 -18.75 -6.04 59.02
C GLN A 292 -17.40 -6.05 59.71
N GLN A 293 -16.35 -6.54 59.03
CA GLN A 293 -14.99 -6.53 59.55
C GLN A 293 -14.47 -5.09 59.73
N LEU A 294 -14.77 -4.18 58.80
CA LEU A 294 -14.41 -2.76 58.93
C LEU A 294 -15.11 -2.09 60.13
N LYS A 295 -16.35 -2.49 60.44
CA LYS A 295 -17.12 -1.95 61.59
C LYS A 295 -16.61 -2.46 62.95
N GLY A 296 -15.88 -3.59 62.96
CA GLY A 296 -15.33 -4.21 64.16
C GLY A 296 -13.91 -3.74 64.54
N ILE A 297 -13.29 -2.86 63.72
CA ILE A 297 -11.97 -2.24 63.92
C ILE A 297 -12.16 -0.77 64.22
#